data_AF-K9TBJ8-F1
#
_entry.id   AF-K9TBJ8-F1
#
_cell.length_a   1.000
_cell.length_b   1.000
_cell.length_c   1.000
_cell.angle_alpha   90.00
_cell.angle_beta   90.00
_cell.angle_gamma   90.00
#
_symmetry.space_group_name_H-M   'P 1'
#
loop_
_entity.id
_entity.type
_entity.pdbx_description
1 polymer ?
#
loop_
_entity_poly.entity_id
_entity_poly.type
_entity_poly.pdbx_seq_one_letter_code
_entity_poly.pdbx_strand_id
1 'polypeptide(L)'
;MDEQDLRFLTLDWFLYDLSEESSETIASKEFPPGNLLDSLDGYIRHEKIQDSQMVQIDCSGNKSEEVKSLQELADIQKTILKKTSLGKLGSSWLVWGQLMPENQSPVSLAQEICKQLKFEKTSPNWQVDLFAEGPLLGATLYELWSPPQGQGEGESYHLLICLFDSHWRKEALQKRVGYLLKHCQHLFLYRHKVVWAFQQSRRLRESLQQPSRLVPQVTNQSLARLEQSTVNLTELQDHLRQSLNVLAVYATQLNYLQEQRYTIEINLENYRQRVLKLAALSAEDSPNPLGEKAGEWQGQGSSLLFDKFSQFAQDKYLRQIERDYTSLSPGLLLVENSIKAVESLNQIEQTRSDRRLNTTLTIASVGVATSAVVATVIVATPPPNRHPIEFQFTTTLGSLVIGGVMSIAVWCCLTWRRK
;
A
#
# COMPACT_ATOMS: atom_id res chain seq x y z
N MET A 1 33.23 29.84 7.00
CA MET A 1 31.95 29.26 7.45
C MET A 1 30.92 29.97 6.63
N ASP A 2 30.34 29.25 5.69
CA ASP A 2 29.37 29.79 4.76
C ASP A 2 27.97 29.73 5.40
N GLU A 3 27.07 30.61 4.98
CA GLU A 3 25.67 30.63 5.48
C GLU A 3 24.92 29.30 5.23
N GLN A 4 25.49 28.43 4.40
CA GLN A 4 24.96 27.13 3.96
C GLN A 4 25.61 25.93 4.68
N ASP A 5 26.33 26.14 5.77
CA ASP A 5 26.93 25.05 6.54
C ASP A 5 25.98 24.52 7.63
N LEU A 6 26.03 23.21 7.90
CA LEU A 6 25.28 22.55 8.98
C LEU A 6 26.22 21.71 9.86
N ARG A 7 25.92 21.63 11.16
CA ARG A 7 26.57 20.68 12.06
C ARG A 7 25.97 19.30 11.92
N PHE A 8 26.82 18.27 11.95
CA PHE A 8 26.41 16.86 11.93
C PHE A 8 25.51 16.47 10.75
N LEU A 9 25.60 17.20 9.62
CA LEU A 9 24.81 16.93 8.43
C LEU A 9 24.99 15.48 7.98
N THR A 10 23.86 14.80 7.79
CA THR A 10 23.79 13.39 7.41
C THR A 10 22.70 13.19 6.36
N LEU A 11 23.01 12.33 5.38
CA LEU A 11 22.06 11.84 4.39
C LEU A 11 21.86 10.34 4.60
N ASP A 12 20.64 9.97 4.98
CA ASP A 12 20.19 8.59 5.13
C ASP A 12 19.30 8.20 3.96
N TRP A 13 19.47 6.98 3.46
CA TRP A 13 18.57 6.37 2.47
C TRP A 13 18.03 5.05 2.97
N PHE A 14 16.71 4.96 3.05
CA PHE A 14 15.97 3.76 3.45
C PHE A 14 15.38 3.09 2.21
N LEU A 15 15.75 1.85 2.00
CA LEU A 15 15.29 0.98 0.92
C LEU A 15 14.49 -0.17 1.49
N TYR A 16 13.38 -0.50 0.83
CA TYR A 16 12.51 -1.58 1.25
C TYR A 16 12.23 -2.57 0.11
N ASP A 17 12.27 -3.86 0.44
CA ASP A 17 11.88 -4.95 -0.43
C ASP A 17 11.04 -5.99 0.33
N LEU A 18 10.32 -6.84 -0.40
CA LEU A 18 9.62 -7.98 0.18
C LEU A 18 10.62 -9.09 0.49
N SER A 19 10.48 -9.74 1.65
CA SER A 19 11.27 -10.92 1.97
C SER A 19 10.75 -12.10 1.16
N GLU A 20 11.45 -12.49 0.09
CA GLU A 20 11.11 -13.74 -0.62
C GLU A 20 11.40 -14.95 0.29
N GLU A 21 10.38 -15.78 0.55
CA GLU A 21 10.56 -17.10 1.16
C GLU A 21 11.10 -18.08 0.10
N SER A 22 12.41 -18.01 -0.11
CA SER A 22 13.29 -19.00 -0.76
C SER A 22 13.28 -19.15 -2.29
N SER A 23 14.49 -19.44 -2.79
CA SER A 23 14.91 -19.89 -4.13
C SER A 23 14.81 -18.93 -5.32
N GLU A 24 15.74 -17.99 -5.42
CA GLU A 24 16.82 -17.98 -6.43
C GLU A 24 17.54 -16.65 -6.37
N THR A 25 18.86 -16.74 -6.37
CA THR A 25 19.84 -15.67 -6.24
C THR A 25 19.64 -14.61 -7.33
N ILE A 26 18.71 -13.67 -7.14
CA ILE A 26 18.97 -12.31 -7.60
C ILE A 26 20.22 -11.94 -6.81
N ALA A 27 21.31 -11.70 -7.52
CA ALA A 27 22.52 -11.16 -6.95
C ALA A 27 22.18 -9.81 -6.32
N SER A 28 21.65 -9.85 -5.10
CA SER A 28 21.89 -8.84 -4.09
C SER A 28 23.39 -8.68 -4.13
N LYS A 29 23.86 -7.58 -4.70
CA LYS A 29 25.17 -7.06 -4.31
C LYS A 29 25.05 -6.89 -2.81
N GLU A 30 25.42 -7.93 -2.09
CA GLU A 30 25.56 -7.93 -0.65
C GLU A 30 26.52 -6.78 -0.37
N PHE A 31 25.99 -5.68 0.14
CA PHE A 31 26.85 -4.80 0.89
C PHE A 31 27.19 -5.60 2.14
N PRO A 32 28.45 -6.00 2.35
CA PRO A 32 28.81 -6.64 3.60
C PRO A 32 28.41 -5.70 4.74
N PRO A 33 27.89 -6.20 5.87
CA PRO A 33 27.73 -5.37 7.06
C PRO A 33 29.11 -4.77 7.40
N GLY A 34 29.25 -3.45 7.24
CA GLY A 34 30.54 -2.78 7.29
C GLY A 34 30.47 -1.29 6.93
N ASN A 35 31.59 -0.59 7.12
CA ASN A 35 31.75 0.82 6.76
C ASN A 35 31.44 1.02 5.27
N LEU A 36 30.83 2.16 4.92
CA LEU A 36 30.76 2.57 3.51
C LEU A 36 32.18 2.67 2.93
N LEU A 37 32.29 2.58 1.59
CA LEU A 37 33.56 2.67 0.86
C LEU A 37 34.43 3.83 1.35
N ASP A 38 35.76 3.71 1.21
CA ASP A 38 36.80 4.68 1.63
C ASP A 38 36.56 6.17 1.28
N SER A 39 35.61 6.49 0.38
CA SER A 39 35.21 7.85 -0.01
C SER A 39 33.94 8.38 0.66
N LEU A 40 33.16 7.55 1.35
CA LEU A 40 31.93 7.91 2.04
C LEU A 40 32.03 7.34 3.45
N ASP A 41 32.24 8.18 4.45
CA ASP A 41 32.21 7.72 5.84
C ASP A 41 30.75 7.62 6.32
N GLY A 42 30.41 6.53 7.03
CA GLY A 42 29.04 6.12 7.33
C GLY A 42 28.89 4.60 7.51
N TYR A 43 27.64 4.12 7.58
CA TYR A 43 27.34 2.69 7.74
C TYR A 43 26.19 2.20 6.88
N ILE A 44 26.18 0.90 6.60
CA ILE A 44 25.05 0.21 5.97
C ILE A 44 24.44 -0.75 6.99
N ARG A 45 23.13 -0.65 7.21
CA ARG A 45 22.37 -1.52 8.10
C ARG A 45 21.33 -2.31 7.31
N HIS A 46 21.37 -3.62 7.49
CA HIS A 46 20.36 -4.55 6.99
C HIS A 46 19.47 -4.99 8.15
N GLU A 47 18.15 -4.96 7.96
CA GLU A 47 17.20 -5.38 8.98
C GLU A 47 16.00 -6.08 8.32
N LYS A 48 15.65 -7.27 8.81
CA LYS A 48 14.38 -7.91 8.44
C LYS A 48 13.29 -7.35 9.36
N ILE A 49 12.31 -6.69 8.77
CA ILE A 49 11.16 -6.11 9.48
C ILE A 49 9.91 -6.85 8.98
N GLN A 50 9.41 -7.78 9.79
CA GLN A 50 8.27 -8.65 9.45
C GLN A 50 8.56 -9.48 8.17
N ASP A 51 7.71 -9.33 7.16
CA ASP A 51 7.73 -9.87 5.80
C ASP A 51 8.53 -8.98 4.82
N SER A 52 9.26 -7.98 5.30
CA SER A 52 10.03 -7.05 4.48
C SER A 52 11.49 -6.98 4.91
N GLN A 53 12.36 -6.64 3.96
CA GLN A 53 13.76 -6.33 4.22
C GLN A 53 13.96 -4.83 4.08
N MET A 54 14.73 -4.26 5.00
CA MET A 54 15.16 -2.87 4.96
C MET A 54 16.68 -2.82 4.81
N VAL A 55 17.14 -1.95 3.92
CA VAL A 55 18.53 -1.50 3.87
C VAL A 55 18.56 -0.01 4.17
N GLN A 56 19.29 0.39 5.22
CA GLN A 56 19.58 1.78 5.53
C GLN A 56 21.03 2.07 5.15
N ILE A 57 21.24 3.07 4.31
CA ILE A 57 22.56 3.60 3.95
C ILE A 57 22.68 4.97 4.59
N ASP A 58 23.49 5.05 5.65
CA ASP A 58 23.79 6.29 6.37
C ASP A 58 25.10 6.87 5.83
N CYS A 59 25.07 8.14 5.44
CA CYS A 59 26.24 8.89 5.00
C CYS A 59 26.51 10.05 5.96
N SER A 60 26.76 9.72 7.23
CA SER A 60 27.10 10.69 8.27
C SER A 60 28.51 11.27 8.15
N GLY A 61 29.27 10.95 7.11
CA GLY A 61 30.62 11.48 6.83
C GLY A 61 31.61 11.30 7.98
N ASN A 62 32.76 11.97 7.88
CA ASN A 62 33.83 11.81 8.85
C ASN A 62 33.42 12.34 10.22
N LYS A 63 33.47 11.48 11.25
CA LYS A 63 33.15 11.85 12.64
C LYS A 63 34.03 12.98 13.18
N SER A 64 35.19 13.26 12.56
CA SER A 64 36.05 14.38 12.92
C SER A 64 35.57 15.73 12.36
N GLU A 65 34.74 15.73 11.32
CA GLU A 65 34.22 16.94 10.68
C GLU A 65 32.82 17.25 11.22
N GLU A 66 32.77 18.12 12.23
CA GLU A 66 31.50 18.50 12.86
C GLU A 66 30.64 19.42 11.98
N VAL A 67 31.24 20.14 11.02
CA VAL A 67 30.56 21.09 10.13
C VAL A 67 30.75 20.63 8.69
N LYS A 68 29.67 20.61 7.90
CA LYS A 68 29.70 20.20 6.50
C LYS A 68 28.91 21.12 5.60
N SER A 69 29.37 21.23 4.36
CA SER A 69 28.70 21.98 3.30
C SER A 69 27.56 21.20 2.67
N LEU A 70 26.47 21.88 2.34
CA LEU A 70 25.36 21.29 1.57
C LEU A 70 25.75 20.86 0.16
N GLN A 71 26.84 21.39 -0.40
CA GLN A 71 27.26 21.12 -1.79
C GLN A 71 27.64 19.65 -2.02
N GLU A 72 28.04 18.93 -0.97
CA GLU A 72 28.44 17.52 -1.04
C GLU A 72 27.26 16.56 -1.19
N LEU A 73 26.04 16.99 -0.85
CA LEU A 73 24.85 16.12 -0.82
C LEU A 73 24.53 15.49 -2.18
N ALA A 74 24.71 16.25 -3.27
CA ALA A 74 24.45 15.77 -4.62
C ALA A 74 25.40 14.64 -5.02
N ASP A 75 26.67 14.75 -4.64
CA ASP A 75 27.70 13.77 -4.97
C ASP A 75 27.56 12.50 -4.12
N ILE A 76 27.20 12.66 -2.84
CA ILE A 76 26.85 11.54 -1.95
C ILE A 76 25.66 10.78 -2.54
N GLN A 77 24.55 11.47 -2.85
CA GLN A 77 23.35 10.87 -3.42
C GLN A 77 23.66 10.11 -4.73
N LYS A 78 24.41 10.73 -5.64
CA LYS A 78 24.81 10.13 -6.91
C LYS A 78 25.67 8.87 -6.70
N THR A 79 26.54 8.88 -5.69
CA THR A 79 27.39 7.72 -5.38
C THR A 79 26.57 6.56 -4.83
N ILE A 80 25.59 6.85 -3.97
CA ILE A 80 24.64 5.86 -3.44
C ILE A 80 23.82 5.23 -4.58
N LEU A 81 23.19 6.05 -5.42
CA LEU A 81 22.34 5.58 -6.52
C LEU A 81 23.10 4.73 -7.55
N LYS A 82 24.38 5.03 -7.81
CA LYS A 82 25.22 4.22 -8.71
C LYS A 82 25.51 2.81 -8.18
N LYS A 83 25.51 2.63 -6.86
CA LYS A 83 25.98 1.38 -6.23
C LYS A 83 24.84 0.46 -5.83
N THR A 84 23.60 0.96 -5.85
CA THR A 84 22.45 0.29 -5.26
C THR A 84 21.24 0.40 -6.17
N SER A 85 20.50 -0.69 -6.32
CA SER A 85 19.22 -0.68 -7.03
C SER A 85 18.08 -0.20 -6.14
N LEU A 86 17.05 0.39 -6.75
CA LEU A 86 15.80 0.74 -6.07
C LEU A 86 15.13 -0.52 -5.50
N GLY A 87 14.65 -0.43 -4.25
CA GLY A 87 13.86 -1.49 -3.63
C GLY A 87 12.48 -1.60 -4.28
N LYS A 88 11.97 -2.83 -4.43
CA LYS A 88 10.67 -3.08 -5.10
C LYS A 88 9.49 -2.45 -4.37
N LEU A 89 9.57 -2.31 -3.05
CA LEU A 89 8.49 -1.74 -2.23
C LEU A 89 8.51 -0.21 -2.26
N GLY A 90 9.70 0.38 -2.20
CA GLY A 90 9.88 1.82 -2.21
C GLY A 90 11.16 2.26 -1.50
N SER A 91 11.41 3.57 -1.52
CA SER A 91 12.55 4.15 -0.83
C SER A 91 12.26 5.55 -0.27
N SER A 92 13.04 5.97 0.72
CA SER A 92 12.92 7.30 1.34
C SER A 92 14.27 7.86 1.70
N TRP A 93 14.44 9.14 1.42
CA TRP A 93 15.60 9.90 1.84
C TRP A 93 15.27 10.65 3.12
N LEU A 94 16.22 10.67 4.05
CA LEU A 94 16.17 11.48 5.25
C LEU A 94 17.44 12.31 5.30
N VAL A 95 17.30 13.62 5.31
CA VAL A 95 18.37 14.56 5.61
C VAL A 95 18.16 15.05 7.02
N TRP A 96 19.20 15.02 7.83
CA TRP A 96 19.16 15.70 9.12
C TRP A 96 20.47 16.42 9.41
N GLY A 97 20.39 17.47 10.21
CA GLY A 97 21.53 18.27 10.62
C GLY A 97 21.14 19.27 11.70
N GLN A 98 22.12 19.85 12.35
CA GLN A 98 21.95 20.88 13.36
C GLN A 98 22.33 22.25 12.79
N LEU A 99 21.47 23.23 13.01
CA LEU A 99 21.68 24.62 12.63
C LEU A 99 22.91 25.20 13.36
N MET A 100 23.60 26.12 12.69
CA MET A 100 24.65 26.92 13.30
C MET A 100 24.05 27.92 14.30
N PRO A 101 24.84 28.42 15.27
CA PRO A 101 24.36 29.40 16.27
C PRO A 101 23.91 30.76 15.69
N GLU A 102 24.22 31.05 14.43
CA GLU A 102 23.81 32.26 13.72
C GLU A 102 22.35 32.15 13.25
N ASN A 103 21.69 33.27 12.92
CA ASN A 103 20.28 33.35 12.48
C ASN A 103 20.04 32.68 11.11
N GLN A 104 20.38 31.40 10.97
CA GLN A 104 20.06 30.58 9.83
C GLN A 104 18.56 30.31 9.79
N SER A 105 17.94 30.65 8.66
CA SER A 105 16.56 30.31 8.39
C SER A 105 16.45 28.80 8.08
N PRO A 106 15.73 28.00 8.91
CA PRO A 106 15.58 26.57 8.66
C PRO A 106 14.89 26.29 7.32
N VAL A 107 13.91 27.13 6.93
CA VAL A 107 13.19 26.97 5.66
C VAL A 107 14.10 27.24 4.47
N SER A 108 14.96 28.25 4.55
CA SER A 108 15.89 28.59 3.46
C SER A 108 16.91 27.48 3.23
N LEU A 109 17.43 26.88 4.32
CA LEU A 109 18.34 25.74 4.25
C LEU A 109 17.65 24.48 3.72
N ALA A 110 16.42 24.20 4.15
CA ALA A 110 15.65 23.06 3.65
C ALA A 110 15.36 23.20 2.14
N GLN A 111 15.02 24.40 1.68
CA GLN A 111 14.87 24.70 0.26
C GLN A 111 16.17 24.49 -0.51
N GLU A 112 17.32 24.87 0.07
CA GLU A 112 18.62 24.66 -0.55
C GLU A 112 18.98 23.18 -0.63
N ILE A 113 18.77 22.41 0.44
CA ILE A 113 18.89 20.94 0.45
C ILE A 113 18.08 20.33 -0.71
N CYS A 114 16.83 20.78 -0.89
CA CYS A 114 15.97 20.29 -1.97
C CYS A 114 16.54 20.55 -3.36
N LYS A 115 17.21 21.69 -3.58
CA LYS A 115 17.86 22.01 -4.87
C LYS A 115 19.11 21.20 -5.12
N GLN A 116 19.85 20.85 -4.08
CA GLN A 116 21.08 20.07 -4.20
C GLN A 116 20.79 18.61 -4.58
N LEU A 117 19.71 18.03 -4.04
CA LEU A 117 19.33 16.65 -4.33
C LEU A 117 18.68 16.52 -5.73
N LYS A 118 19.14 15.54 -6.50
CA LYS A 118 18.68 15.23 -7.85
C LYS A 118 18.09 13.81 -7.90
N PHE A 119 16.82 13.71 -8.26
CA PHE A 119 16.18 12.42 -8.56
C PHE A 119 16.15 12.23 -10.07
N GLU A 120 16.26 10.98 -10.55
CA GLU A 120 16.72 10.65 -11.92
C GLU A 120 15.99 11.37 -13.06
N LYS A 121 14.67 11.60 -12.95
CA LYS A 121 13.83 12.27 -13.95
C LYS A 121 13.02 13.44 -13.37
N THR A 122 13.06 13.67 -12.05
CA THR A 122 12.33 14.78 -11.39
C THR A 122 13.23 15.46 -10.35
N SER A 123 13.31 16.78 -10.37
CA SER A 123 13.93 17.54 -9.27
C SER A 123 12.85 17.95 -8.28
N PRO A 124 13.11 17.92 -6.96
CA PRO A 124 12.10 18.32 -5.99
C PRO A 124 11.72 19.77 -6.20
N ASN A 125 10.43 20.03 -6.33
CA ASN A 125 9.89 21.37 -6.43
C ASN A 125 9.26 21.73 -5.09
N TRP A 126 9.94 22.58 -4.31
CA TRP A 126 9.47 23.00 -2.99
C TRP A 126 8.02 23.52 -2.99
N GLN A 127 7.63 24.29 -3.99
CA GLN A 127 6.31 24.91 -4.06
C GLN A 127 5.18 23.90 -4.32
N VAL A 128 5.49 22.79 -5.00
CA VAL A 128 4.50 21.79 -5.41
C VAL A 128 4.53 20.57 -4.50
N ASP A 129 5.72 20.14 -4.11
CA ASP A 129 5.96 18.84 -3.49
C ASP A 129 6.10 18.92 -1.96
N LEU A 130 6.15 20.12 -1.36
CA LEU A 130 6.09 20.28 0.08
C LEU A 130 4.73 19.77 0.59
N PHE A 131 4.77 18.61 1.22
CA PHE A 131 3.59 17.90 1.67
C PHE A 131 3.22 18.27 3.11
N ALA A 132 4.22 18.34 3.99
CA ALA A 132 4.02 18.66 5.39
C ALA A 132 5.23 19.41 5.96
N GLU A 133 4.98 20.26 6.95
CA GLU A 133 6.02 20.95 7.71
C GLU A 133 5.58 21.11 9.16
N GLY A 134 6.53 21.21 10.07
CA GLY A 134 6.24 21.44 11.48
C GLY A 134 7.32 20.90 12.42
N PRO A 135 7.15 21.08 13.73
CA PRO A 135 8.13 20.61 14.70
C PRO A 135 8.05 19.10 14.96
N LEU A 136 9.20 18.44 15.09
CA LEU A 136 9.30 17.04 15.50
C LEU A 136 10.57 16.81 16.33
N LEU A 137 10.44 16.24 17.54
CA LEU A 137 11.57 15.86 18.40
C LEU A 137 12.63 16.96 18.60
N GLY A 138 12.24 18.24 18.58
CA GLY A 138 13.16 19.39 18.70
C GLY A 138 13.86 19.81 17.40
N ALA A 139 13.40 19.29 16.26
CA ALA A 139 13.77 19.74 14.92
C ALA A 139 12.60 20.43 14.22
N THR A 140 12.91 21.31 13.28
CA THR A 140 11.96 21.76 12.25
C THR A 140 11.99 20.76 11.10
N LEU A 141 10.85 20.16 10.79
CA LEU A 141 10.69 19.10 9.80
C LEU A 141 10.01 19.62 8.54
N TYR A 142 10.48 19.13 7.39
CA TYR A 142 9.85 19.31 6.09
C TYR A 142 9.75 17.96 5.36
N GLU A 143 8.54 17.55 5.00
CA GLU A 143 8.28 16.36 4.17
C GLU A 143 7.98 16.82 2.75
N LEU A 144 8.81 16.37 1.80
CA LEU A 144 8.55 16.52 0.38
C LEU A 144 8.15 15.17 -0.20
N TRP A 145 7.07 15.16 -0.97
CA TRP A 145 6.56 13.94 -1.55
C TRP A 145 5.93 14.17 -2.92
N SER A 146 6.47 13.45 -3.91
CA SER A 146 5.78 13.24 -5.18
C SER A 146 5.16 11.84 -5.17
N PRO A 147 3.82 11.71 -5.11
CA PRO A 147 3.15 10.41 -5.18
C PRO A 147 3.28 9.83 -6.60
N PRO A 148 3.30 8.50 -6.75
CA PRO A 148 3.32 7.90 -8.07
C PRO A 148 2.07 8.29 -8.87
N GLN A 149 2.27 8.77 -10.10
CA GLN A 149 1.19 9.21 -10.98
C GLN A 149 0.78 8.11 -11.96
N GLY A 150 -0.46 7.64 -11.85
CA GLY A 150 -1.08 6.76 -12.85
C GLY A 150 -0.49 5.34 -12.92
N GLN A 151 -0.39 4.83 -14.16
CA GLN A 151 -0.02 3.44 -14.49
C GLN A 151 1.49 3.25 -14.70
N GLY A 152 2.22 4.36 -14.91
CA GLY A 152 3.64 4.34 -15.23
C GLY A 152 4.52 4.38 -13.98
N GLU A 153 5.81 4.07 -14.19
CA GLU A 153 6.92 4.44 -13.31
C GLU A 153 7.13 5.96 -13.29
N GLY A 154 6.06 6.74 -13.07
CA GLY A 154 6.20 8.14 -12.70
C GLY A 154 7.00 8.17 -11.41
N GLU A 155 8.15 8.86 -11.43
CA GLU A 155 9.13 8.80 -10.35
C GLU A 155 8.57 9.42 -9.08
N SER A 156 8.05 8.55 -8.22
CA SER A 156 7.72 8.93 -6.86
C SER A 156 9.01 9.03 -6.06
N TYR A 157 9.16 10.11 -5.31
CA TYR A 157 10.20 10.20 -4.30
C TYR A 157 9.57 10.65 -2.99
N HIS A 158 10.20 10.27 -1.89
CA HIS A 158 9.85 10.72 -0.56
C HIS A 158 11.12 11.19 0.14
N LEU A 159 11.12 12.46 0.55
CA LEU A 159 12.25 13.13 1.19
C LEU A 159 11.77 13.76 2.49
N LEU A 160 12.45 13.42 3.58
CA LEU A 160 12.25 14.03 4.88
C LEU A 160 13.49 14.87 5.23
N ILE A 161 13.29 16.12 5.65
CA ILE A 161 14.37 17.02 6.09
C ILE A 161 14.09 17.40 7.55
N CYS A 162 15.02 17.11 8.45
CA CYS A 162 14.93 17.42 9.88
C CYS A 162 16.09 18.33 10.31
N LEU A 163 15.80 19.60 10.59
CA LEU A 163 16.81 20.58 11.01
C LEU A 163 16.68 20.87 12.51
N PHE A 164 17.66 20.44 13.29
CA PHE A 164 17.72 20.62 14.75
C PHE A 164 18.27 21.99 15.13
N ASP A 165 17.74 22.57 16.20
CA ASP A 165 18.23 23.85 16.69
C ASP A 165 19.66 23.77 17.24
N SER A 166 20.36 24.91 17.14
CA SER A 166 21.76 25.07 17.58
C SER A 166 21.98 24.92 19.09
N HIS A 167 20.91 25.01 19.89
CA HIS A 167 21.00 24.93 21.35
C HIS A 167 21.17 23.50 21.89
N TRP A 168 20.92 22.46 21.08
CA TRP A 168 21.06 21.07 21.51
C TRP A 168 22.54 20.68 21.64
N ARG A 169 22.90 20.07 22.79
CA ARG A 169 24.22 19.44 22.96
C ARG A 169 24.29 18.12 22.20
N LYS A 170 25.51 17.71 21.85
CA LYS A 170 25.80 16.51 21.03
C LYS A 170 25.11 15.25 21.54
N GLU A 171 25.18 14.97 22.85
CA GLU A 171 24.58 13.76 23.44
C GLU A 171 23.04 13.78 23.35
N ALA A 172 22.43 14.94 23.60
CA ALA A 172 20.98 15.10 23.50
C ALA A 172 20.51 15.00 22.05
N LEU A 173 21.25 15.62 21.11
CA LEU A 173 21.00 15.52 19.68
C LEU A 173 21.07 14.06 19.20
N GLN A 174 22.12 13.32 19.58
CA GLN A 174 22.28 11.91 19.23
C GLN A 174 21.13 11.04 19.73
N LYS A 175 20.67 11.28 20.96
CA LYS A 175 19.50 10.57 21.51
C LYS A 175 18.23 10.83 20.69
N ARG A 176 17.98 12.09 20.33
CA ARG A 176 16.83 12.52 19.52
C ARG A 176 16.85 11.94 18.12
N VAL A 177 18.00 12.02 17.45
CA VAL A 177 18.23 11.41 16.12
C VAL A 177 18.06 9.90 16.19
N GLY A 178 18.55 9.24 17.24
CA GLY A 178 18.35 7.80 17.44
C GLY A 178 16.87 7.40 17.52
N TYR A 179 16.05 8.19 18.22
CA TYR A 179 14.59 7.98 18.22
C TYR A 179 13.99 8.25 16.84
N LEU A 180 14.36 9.35 16.17
CA LEU A 180 13.88 9.68 14.83
C LEU A 180 14.13 8.52 13.86
N LEU A 181 15.37 8.07 13.73
CA LEU A 181 15.77 6.98 12.82
C LEU A 181 14.95 5.71 13.11
N LYS A 182 14.86 5.28 14.37
CA LYS A 182 14.10 4.08 14.76
C LYS A 182 12.63 4.15 14.37
N HIS A 183 12.01 5.32 14.47
CA HIS A 183 10.61 5.49 14.10
C HIS A 183 10.44 5.61 12.58
N CYS A 184 11.34 6.30 11.89
CA CYS A 184 11.37 6.41 10.43
C CYS A 184 11.46 5.04 9.74
N GLN A 185 12.28 4.12 10.25
CA GLN A 185 12.38 2.74 9.73
C GLN A 185 11.01 2.06 9.55
N HIS A 186 10.10 2.25 10.51
CA HIS A 186 8.77 1.63 10.48
C HIS A 186 7.74 2.50 9.75
N LEU A 187 7.78 3.83 9.96
CA LEU A 187 6.88 4.75 9.29
C LEU A 187 7.01 4.65 7.78
N PHE A 188 8.24 4.68 7.27
CA PHE A 188 8.50 4.58 5.85
C PHE A 188 8.08 3.22 5.30
N LEU A 189 8.36 2.12 6.02
CA LEU A 189 7.90 0.79 5.61
C LEU A 189 6.38 0.74 5.39
N TYR A 190 5.59 1.13 6.40
CA TYR A 190 4.13 1.08 6.30
C TYR A 190 3.59 2.01 5.20
N ARG A 191 4.18 3.21 5.08
CA ARG A 191 3.87 4.16 4.01
C ARG A 191 4.11 3.54 2.63
N HIS A 192 5.26 2.90 2.42
CA HIS A 192 5.61 2.27 1.15
C HIS A 192 4.74 1.06 0.85
N LYS A 193 4.37 0.24 1.84
CA LYS A 193 3.39 -0.84 1.65
C LYS A 193 2.04 -0.32 1.16
N VAL A 194 1.56 0.79 1.72
CA VAL A 194 0.33 1.45 1.29
C VAL A 194 0.44 1.94 -0.17
N VAL A 195 1.52 2.65 -0.50
CA VAL A 195 1.75 3.18 -1.86
C VAL A 195 1.89 2.05 -2.89
N TRP A 196 2.68 1.02 -2.55
CA TRP A 196 2.90 -0.16 -3.37
C TRP A 196 1.60 -0.92 -3.65
N ALA A 197 0.80 -1.20 -2.60
CA ALA A 197 -0.47 -1.91 -2.76
C ALA A 197 -1.46 -1.12 -3.63
N PHE A 198 -1.45 0.22 -3.51
CA PHE A 198 -2.22 1.07 -4.40
C PHE A 198 -1.76 0.95 -5.85
N GLN A 199 -0.45 1.00 -6.13
CA GLN A 199 0.07 0.79 -7.49
C GLN A 199 -0.30 -0.59 -8.06
N GLN A 200 -0.19 -1.66 -7.26
CA GLN A 200 -0.63 -2.99 -7.69
C GLN A 200 -2.13 -3.01 -8.01
N SER A 201 -2.95 -2.32 -7.23
CA SER A 201 -4.38 -2.20 -7.52
C SER A 201 -4.67 -1.51 -8.86
N ARG A 202 -3.83 -0.56 -9.30
CA ARG A 202 -3.98 0.10 -10.60
C ARG A 202 -3.70 -0.89 -11.74
N ARG A 203 -2.61 -1.65 -11.63
CA ARG A 203 -2.25 -2.71 -12.59
C ARG A 203 -3.32 -3.81 -12.66
N LEU A 204 -3.88 -4.21 -11.52
CA LEU A 204 -4.99 -5.17 -11.46
C LEU A 204 -6.27 -4.64 -12.12
N ARG A 205 -6.59 -3.36 -11.92
CA ARG A 205 -7.73 -2.73 -12.61
C ARG A 205 -7.56 -2.76 -14.13
N GLU A 206 -6.35 -2.53 -14.64
CA GLU A 206 -6.05 -2.63 -16.07
C GLU A 206 -6.22 -4.05 -16.59
N SER A 207 -5.68 -5.04 -15.87
CA SER A 207 -5.82 -6.44 -16.27
C SER A 207 -7.28 -6.91 -16.25
N LEU A 208 -8.13 -6.31 -15.40
CA LEU A 208 -9.59 -6.52 -15.35
C LEU A 208 -10.37 -5.88 -16.52
N GLN A 209 -9.76 -5.01 -17.35
CA GLN A 209 -10.47 -4.35 -18.46
C GLN A 209 -10.91 -5.32 -19.56
N GLN A 210 -10.05 -6.27 -19.93
CA GLN A 210 -10.39 -7.23 -20.99
C GLN A 210 -11.44 -8.24 -20.51
N PRO A 211 -11.25 -8.93 -19.36
CA PRO A 211 -12.27 -9.82 -18.80
C PRO A 211 -13.62 -9.14 -18.56
N SER A 212 -13.64 -7.89 -18.07
CA SER A 212 -14.91 -7.16 -17.86
C SER A 212 -15.69 -6.89 -19.15
N ARG A 213 -15.01 -6.72 -20.30
CA ARG A 213 -15.67 -6.59 -21.61
C ARG A 213 -16.26 -7.91 -22.12
N LEU A 214 -15.73 -9.04 -21.66
CA LEU A 214 -16.24 -10.37 -22.02
C LEU A 214 -17.51 -10.73 -21.21
N VAL A 215 -17.71 -10.12 -20.04
CA VAL A 215 -18.88 -10.40 -19.18
C VAL A 215 -20.21 -10.20 -19.92
N PRO A 216 -20.49 -9.05 -20.58
CA PRO A 216 -21.73 -8.89 -21.35
C PRO A 216 -21.84 -9.86 -22.52
N GLN A 217 -20.72 -10.23 -23.16
CA GLN A 217 -20.73 -11.15 -24.30
C GLN A 217 -21.21 -12.54 -23.86
N VAL A 218 -20.61 -13.08 -22.80
CA VAL A 218 -20.97 -14.38 -22.23
C VAL A 218 -22.40 -14.36 -21.66
N THR A 219 -22.79 -13.27 -21.01
CA THR A 219 -24.13 -13.12 -20.40
C THR A 219 -25.22 -13.03 -21.47
N ASN A 220 -25.05 -12.17 -22.47
CA ASN A 220 -26.04 -11.98 -23.53
C ASN A 220 -26.16 -13.20 -24.45
N GLN A 221 -25.04 -13.89 -24.72
CA GLN A 221 -25.08 -15.16 -25.45
C GLN A 221 -25.90 -16.21 -24.69
N SER A 222 -25.76 -16.28 -23.36
CA SER A 222 -26.53 -17.19 -22.52
C SER A 222 -28.03 -16.85 -22.52
N LEU A 223 -28.38 -15.57 -22.43
CA LEU A 223 -29.77 -15.08 -22.47
C LEU A 223 -30.43 -15.33 -23.82
N ALA A 224 -29.75 -15.03 -24.94
CA ALA A 224 -30.29 -15.24 -26.28
C ALA A 224 -30.66 -16.71 -26.57
N ARG A 225 -30.02 -17.67 -25.88
CA ARG A 225 -30.34 -19.09 -26.01
C ARG A 225 -31.54 -19.54 -25.19
N LEU A 226 -31.89 -18.83 -24.11
CA LEU A 226 -33.17 -19.08 -23.40
C LEU A 226 -34.38 -18.82 -24.32
N GLU A 227 -34.20 -17.97 -25.34
CA GLU A 227 -35.25 -17.60 -26.30
C GLU A 227 -35.33 -18.54 -27.51
N GLN A 228 -34.36 -19.45 -27.71
CA GLN A 228 -34.31 -20.34 -28.86
C GLN A 228 -35.10 -21.64 -28.65
N SER A 229 -35.92 -22.01 -29.63
CA SER A 229 -36.77 -23.20 -29.60
C SER A 229 -36.03 -24.54 -29.83
N THR A 230 -34.81 -24.50 -30.35
CA THR A 230 -33.95 -25.68 -30.60
C THR A 230 -32.56 -25.44 -30.03
N VAL A 231 -32.13 -26.27 -29.09
CA VAL A 231 -30.91 -26.07 -28.30
C VAL A 231 -29.82 -27.04 -28.77
N ASN A 232 -28.66 -26.53 -29.21
CA ASN A 232 -27.50 -27.35 -29.58
C ASN A 232 -26.62 -27.62 -28.34
N LEU A 233 -26.55 -28.88 -27.91
CA LEU A 233 -25.80 -29.32 -26.72
C LEU A 233 -24.29 -29.02 -26.82
N THR A 234 -23.68 -29.18 -28.00
CA THR A 234 -22.24 -28.94 -28.18
C THR A 234 -21.90 -27.46 -27.99
N GLU A 235 -22.75 -26.58 -28.52
CA GLU A 235 -22.56 -25.14 -28.39
C GLU A 235 -22.79 -24.65 -26.93
N LEU A 236 -23.75 -25.23 -26.21
CA LEU A 236 -23.92 -24.97 -24.77
C LEU A 236 -22.66 -25.34 -23.98
N GLN A 237 -22.03 -26.47 -24.30
CA GLN A 237 -20.81 -26.93 -23.63
C GLN A 237 -19.62 -26.00 -23.88
N ASP A 238 -19.45 -25.52 -25.11
CA ASP A 238 -18.38 -24.58 -25.44
C ASP A 238 -18.57 -23.22 -24.76
N HIS A 239 -19.81 -22.73 -24.69
CA HIS A 239 -20.13 -21.53 -23.92
C HIS A 239 -19.91 -21.71 -22.42
N LEU A 240 -20.27 -22.88 -21.86
CA LEU A 240 -20.02 -23.17 -20.45
C LEU A 240 -18.52 -23.15 -20.14
N ARG A 241 -17.68 -23.77 -21.00
CA ARG A 241 -16.21 -23.73 -20.86
C ARG A 241 -15.68 -22.30 -20.92
N GLN A 242 -16.14 -21.50 -21.88
CA GLN A 242 -15.71 -20.10 -22.00
C GLN A 242 -16.13 -19.28 -20.77
N SER A 243 -17.35 -19.47 -20.29
CA SER A 243 -17.88 -18.80 -19.10
C SER A 243 -17.08 -19.14 -17.84
N LEU A 244 -16.73 -20.42 -17.65
CA LEU A 244 -15.91 -20.87 -16.53
C LEU A 244 -14.50 -20.28 -16.56
N ASN A 245 -13.89 -20.17 -17.75
CA ASN A 245 -12.59 -19.52 -17.91
C ASN A 245 -12.66 -18.04 -17.56
N VAL A 246 -13.68 -17.32 -18.05
CA VAL A 246 -13.90 -15.90 -17.70
C VAL A 246 -14.13 -15.76 -16.20
N LEU A 247 -14.96 -16.63 -15.60
CA LEU A 247 -15.23 -16.62 -14.16
C LEU A 247 -13.95 -16.79 -13.34
N ALA A 248 -13.13 -17.79 -13.67
CA ALA A 248 -11.90 -18.10 -12.94
C ALA A 248 -10.91 -16.92 -12.97
N VAL A 249 -10.67 -16.34 -14.15
CA VAL A 249 -9.77 -15.18 -14.30
C VAL A 249 -10.34 -13.96 -13.57
N TYR A 250 -11.63 -13.68 -13.75
CA TYR A 250 -12.28 -12.51 -13.15
C TYR A 250 -12.30 -12.59 -11.62
N ALA A 251 -12.69 -13.74 -11.06
CA ALA A 251 -12.72 -13.96 -9.62
C ALA A 251 -11.32 -13.84 -9.00
N THR A 252 -10.32 -14.44 -9.64
CA THR A 252 -8.92 -14.38 -9.16
C THR A 252 -8.42 -12.94 -9.10
N GLN A 253 -8.62 -12.17 -10.17
CA GLN A 253 -8.18 -10.78 -10.22
C GLN A 253 -8.94 -9.88 -9.24
N LEU A 254 -10.25 -10.12 -9.06
CA LEU A 254 -11.05 -9.38 -8.08
C LEU A 254 -10.62 -9.70 -6.63
N ASN A 255 -10.27 -10.96 -6.34
CA ASN A 255 -9.69 -11.35 -5.05
C ASN A 255 -8.34 -10.66 -4.82
N TYR A 256 -7.45 -10.61 -5.82
CA TYR A 256 -6.20 -9.85 -5.68
C TYR A 256 -6.45 -8.35 -5.42
N LEU A 257 -7.47 -7.76 -6.05
CA LEU A 257 -7.83 -6.36 -5.78
C LEU A 257 -8.27 -6.17 -4.33
N GLN A 258 -9.03 -7.13 -3.78
CA GLN A 258 -9.45 -7.14 -2.39
C GLN A 258 -8.27 -7.32 -1.42
N GLU A 259 -7.31 -8.19 -1.74
CA GLU A 259 -6.07 -8.36 -0.97
C GLU A 259 -5.24 -7.07 -0.91
N GLN A 260 -5.14 -6.33 -2.03
CA GLN A 260 -4.48 -5.03 -2.04
C GLN A 260 -5.21 -4.01 -1.15
N ARG A 261 -6.55 -4.09 -1.07
CA ARG A 261 -7.34 -3.23 -0.17
C ARG A 261 -6.99 -3.49 1.29
N TYR A 262 -7.00 -4.76 1.70
CA TYR A 262 -6.62 -5.14 3.07
C TYR A 262 -5.17 -4.75 3.39
N THR A 263 -4.26 -4.89 2.42
CA THR A 263 -2.87 -4.45 2.57
C THR A 263 -2.80 -2.95 2.86
N ILE A 264 -3.59 -2.12 2.16
CA ILE A 264 -3.68 -0.68 2.45
C ILE A 264 -4.24 -0.45 3.86
N GLU A 265 -5.38 -1.05 4.21
CA GLU A 265 -6.05 -0.85 5.51
C GLU A 265 -5.13 -1.18 6.69
N ILE A 266 -4.50 -2.36 6.67
CA ILE A 266 -3.63 -2.83 7.76
C ILE A 266 -2.41 -1.92 7.91
N ASN A 267 -1.75 -1.57 6.81
CA ASN A 267 -0.53 -0.75 6.88
C ASN A 267 -0.83 0.71 7.19
N LEU A 268 -2.00 1.22 6.79
CA LEU A 268 -2.46 2.54 7.18
C LEU A 268 -2.72 2.62 8.69
N GLU A 269 -3.32 1.57 9.27
CA GLU A 269 -3.51 1.48 10.73
C GLU A 269 -2.16 1.39 11.46
N ASN A 270 -1.26 0.51 11.00
CA ASN A 270 0.09 0.39 11.56
C ASN A 270 0.86 1.72 11.50
N TYR A 271 0.71 2.47 10.41
CA TYR A 271 1.28 3.79 10.25
C TYR A 271 0.74 4.76 11.30
N ARG A 272 -0.58 4.88 11.45
CA ARG A 272 -1.23 5.74 12.47
C ARG A 272 -0.77 5.42 13.88
N GLN A 273 -0.75 4.13 14.24
CA GLN A 273 -0.28 3.70 15.56
C GLN A 273 1.20 4.08 15.79
N ARG A 274 2.02 4.07 14.74
CA ARG A 274 3.41 4.51 14.83
C ARG A 274 3.53 6.02 14.97
N VAL A 275 2.69 6.81 14.29
CA VAL A 275 2.60 8.27 14.43
C VAL A 275 2.23 8.64 15.87
N LEU A 276 1.23 7.98 16.46
CA LEU A 276 0.84 8.20 17.86
C LEU A 276 2.01 7.94 18.84
N LYS A 277 2.77 6.86 18.62
CA LYS A 277 3.96 6.57 19.44
C LYS A 277 5.04 7.64 19.30
N LEU A 278 5.24 8.19 18.10
CA LEU A 278 6.21 9.25 17.86
C LEU A 278 5.76 10.59 18.47
N ALA A 279 4.46 10.90 18.41
CA ALA A 279 3.88 12.08 19.04
C ALA A 279 4.01 12.04 20.57
N ALA A 280 3.77 10.88 21.19
CA ALA A 280 3.95 10.69 22.64
C ALA A 280 5.38 11.00 23.11
N LEU A 281 6.40 10.53 22.38
CA LEU A 281 7.81 10.83 22.69
C LEU A 281 8.12 12.33 22.59
N SER A 282 7.48 13.03 21.65
CA SER A 282 7.66 14.48 21.48
C SER A 282 7.08 15.28 22.65
N ALA A 283 6.08 14.73 23.35
CA ALA A 283 5.46 15.37 24.51
C ALA A 283 6.25 15.16 25.81
N GLU A 284 6.88 13.99 25.99
CA GLU A 284 7.66 13.65 27.19
C GLU A 284 9.00 14.40 27.28
N ASP A 285 9.61 14.72 26.12
CA ASP A 285 10.92 15.36 26.03
C ASP A 285 10.88 16.90 26.15
N SER A 286 9.73 17.50 26.48
CA SER A 286 9.58 18.94 26.74
C SER A 286 10.01 19.27 28.17
N PRO A 287 11.18 19.92 28.39
CA PRO A 287 11.61 20.32 29.71
C PRO A 287 10.93 21.65 30.02
N ASN A 288 9.99 21.67 30.97
CA ASN A 288 9.56 22.92 31.58
C ASN A 288 9.99 22.94 33.07
N PRO A 289 11.19 23.47 33.42
CA PRO A 289 11.59 23.70 34.80
C PRO A 289 11.49 25.16 35.26
N LEU A 290 10.98 26.10 34.45
CA LEU A 290 10.70 27.47 34.91
C LEU A 290 9.39 27.99 34.31
N GLY A 291 8.50 28.46 35.18
CA GLY A 291 7.18 29.00 34.87
C GLY A 291 7.19 30.33 34.09
N GLU A 292 7.86 30.38 32.96
CA GLU A 292 7.59 31.36 31.91
C GLU A 292 6.67 30.73 30.86
N LYS A 293 5.66 31.50 30.46
CA LYS A 293 4.58 31.08 29.58
C LYS A 293 5.17 30.48 28.31
N ALA A 294 5.14 29.15 28.22
CA ALA A 294 5.29 28.41 26.99
C ALA A 294 4.31 29.02 25.98
N GLY A 295 4.83 29.70 24.97
CA GLY A 295 4.10 29.89 23.73
C GLY A 295 3.78 28.49 23.22
N GLU A 296 2.50 28.13 23.27
CA GLU A 296 1.82 27.02 22.59
C GLU A 296 2.72 25.98 21.91
N TRP A 297 3.47 25.18 22.67
CA TRP A 297 3.97 23.88 22.20
C TRP A 297 2.90 22.83 22.51
N GLN A 298 1.85 22.81 21.71
CA GLN A 298 0.87 21.71 21.72
C GLN A 298 1.49 20.50 21.02
N GLY A 299 1.60 19.37 21.73
CA GLY A 299 1.94 18.04 21.16
C GLY A 299 1.00 17.52 20.06
N GLN A 300 0.10 18.38 19.53
CA GLN A 300 -0.68 18.16 18.31
C GLN A 300 0.15 18.33 17.04
N GLY A 301 1.20 19.17 17.02
CA GLY A 301 1.93 19.52 15.80
C GLY A 301 2.58 18.34 15.06
N SER A 302 3.21 17.42 15.81
CA SER A 302 3.88 16.25 15.23
C SER A 302 2.92 15.15 14.76
N SER A 303 1.76 15.00 15.42
CA SER A 303 0.68 14.13 14.93
C SER A 303 0.11 14.66 13.62
N LEU A 304 -0.23 15.95 13.57
CA LEU A 304 -0.82 16.60 12.40
C LEU A 304 0.06 16.51 11.14
N LEU A 305 1.39 16.50 11.32
CA LEU A 305 2.34 16.41 10.21
C LEU A 305 2.19 15.10 9.44
N PHE A 306 2.32 13.97 10.15
CA PHE A 306 2.23 12.65 9.54
C PHE A 306 0.78 12.19 9.29
N ASP A 307 -0.20 12.81 9.94
CA ASP A 307 -1.62 12.54 9.70
C ASP A 307 -2.05 12.89 8.26
N LYS A 308 -1.37 13.86 7.61
CA LYS A 308 -1.66 14.22 6.20
C LYS A 308 -1.53 13.03 5.25
N PHE A 309 -0.50 12.20 5.41
CA PHE A 309 -0.34 10.99 4.58
C PHE A 309 -1.49 10.02 4.85
N SER A 310 -1.83 9.81 6.12
CA SER A 310 -2.91 8.91 6.51
C SER A 310 -4.25 9.31 5.92
N GLN A 311 -4.57 10.61 5.96
CA GLN A 311 -5.78 11.18 5.38
C GLN A 311 -5.76 11.06 3.86
N PHE A 312 -4.66 11.43 3.21
CA PHE A 312 -4.50 11.32 1.77
C PHE A 312 -4.68 9.88 1.27
N ALA A 313 -4.02 8.91 1.92
CA ALA A 313 -4.10 7.51 1.56
C ALA A 313 -5.53 6.95 1.76
N GLN A 314 -6.21 7.32 2.84
CA GLN A 314 -7.60 6.95 3.05
C GLN A 314 -8.51 7.54 1.96
N ASP A 315 -8.38 8.85 1.71
CA ASP A 315 -9.29 9.59 0.85
C ASP A 315 -9.08 9.30 -0.64
N LYS A 316 -7.84 9.00 -1.03
CA LYS A 316 -7.47 8.72 -2.41
C LYS A 316 -7.33 7.22 -2.65
N TYR A 317 -6.39 6.56 -1.97
CA TYR A 317 -6.03 5.18 -2.31
C TYR A 317 -7.10 4.18 -1.90
N LEU A 318 -7.53 4.23 -0.63
CA LEU A 318 -8.53 3.30 -0.12
C LEU A 318 -9.89 3.52 -0.80
N ARG A 319 -10.38 4.77 -0.87
CA ARG A 319 -11.64 5.05 -1.58
C ARG A 319 -11.61 4.64 -3.05
N GLN A 320 -10.47 4.80 -3.75
CA GLN A 320 -10.39 4.44 -5.16
C GLN A 320 -10.41 2.93 -5.36
N ILE A 321 -9.69 2.16 -4.55
CA ILE A 321 -9.74 0.69 -4.65
C ILE A 321 -11.12 0.14 -4.29
N GLU A 322 -11.80 0.73 -3.30
CA GLU A 322 -13.18 0.38 -2.94
C GLU A 322 -14.16 0.63 -4.09
N ARG A 323 -14.06 1.80 -4.74
CA ARG A 323 -14.88 2.14 -5.91
C ARG A 323 -14.64 1.15 -7.05
N ASP A 324 -13.38 0.80 -7.30
CA ASP A 324 -13.03 -0.11 -8.38
C ASP A 324 -13.57 -1.51 -8.11
N TYR A 325 -13.36 -2.01 -6.90
CA TYR A 325 -13.92 -3.27 -6.43
C TYR A 325 -15.45 -3.29 -6.58
N THR A 326 -16.14 -2.27 -6.06
CA THR A 326 -17.61 -2.16 -6.11
C THR A 326 -18.14 -2.06 -7.54
N SER A 327 -17.39 -1.44 -8.45
CA SER A 327 -17.77 -1.32 -9.85
C SER A 327 -17.60 -2.62 -10.64
N LEU A 328 -16.67 -3.48 -10.22
CA LEU A 328 -16.29 -4.70 -10.94
C LEU A 328 -16.97 -5.94 -10.36
N SER A 329 -17.25 -5.97 -9.05
CA SER A 329 -17.88 -7.12 -8.41
C SER A 329 -19.22 -7.57 -9.02
N PRO A 330 -20.09 -6.70 -9.57
CA PRO A 330 -21.33 -7.14 -10.22
C PRO A 330 -21.08 -8.00 -11.46
N GLY A 331 -19.96 -7.80 -12.17
CA GLY A 331 -19.61 -8.58 -13.35
C GLY A 331 -19.41 -10.06 -13.01
N LEU A 332 -18.90 -10.34 -11.82
CA LEU A 332 -18.71 -11.71 -11.33
C LEU A 332 -20.05 -12.43 -11.14
N LEU A 333 -21.01 -11.76 -10.51
CA LEU A 333 -22.37 -12.28 -10.30
C LEU A 333 -23.09 -12.58 -11.63
N LEU A 334 -22.87 -11.75 -12.65
CA LEU A 334 -23.46 -11.96 -13.98
C LEU A 334 -22.91 -13.24 -14.63
N VAL A 335 -21.60 -13.48 -14.55
CA VAL A 335 -21.00 -14.70 -15.11
C VAL A 335 -21.47 -15.94 -14.34
N GLU A 336 -21.53 -15.89 -13.01
CA GLU A 336 -22.07 -16.98 -12.19
C GLU A 336 -23.52 -17.33 -12.55
N ASN A 337 -24.37 -16.31 -12.71
CA ASN A 337 -25.77 -16.51 -13.07
C ASN A 337 -25.92 -17.07 -14.49
N SER A 338 -25.06 -16.64 -15.42
CA SER A 338 -25.02 -17.17 -16.78
C SER A 338 -24.64 -18.65 -16.82
N ILE A 339 -23.63 -19.04 -16.03
CA ILE A 339 -23.22 -20.44 -15.87
C ILE A 339 -24.38 -21.28 -15.34
N LYS A 340 -25.05 -20.84 -14.27
CA LYS A 340 -26.22 -21.54 -13.70
C LYS A 340 -27.36 -21.70 -14.71
N ALA A 341 -27.61 -20.68 -15.53
CA ALA A 341 -28.63 -20.75 -16.58
C ALA A 341 -28.26 -21.78 -17.66
N VAL A 342 -27.01 -21.77 -18.14
CA VAL A 342 -26.51 -22.73 -19.14
C VAL A 342 -26.52 -24.16 -18.59
N GLU A 343 -26.15 -24.37 -17.33
CA GLU A 343 -26.24 -25.68 -16.66
C GLU A 343 -27.68 -26.17 -16.57
N SER A 344 -28.61 -25.31 -16.17
CA SER A 344 -30.04 -25.64 -16.11
C SER A 344 -30.57 -26.04 -17.49
N LEU A 345 -30.19 -25.32 -18.55
CA LEU A 345 -30.57 -25.65 -19.92
C LEU A 345 -29.99 -27.00 -20.36
N ASN A 346 -28.71 -27.24 -20.09
CA ASN A 346 -28.05 -28.51 -20.41
C ASN A 346 -28.73 -29.70 -19.69
N GLN A 347 -29.10 -29.56 -18.42
CA GLN A 347 -29.81 -30.60 -17.67
C GLN A 347 -31.21 -30.88 -18.24
N ILE A 348 -31.97 -29.84 -18.61
CA ILE A 348 -33.30 -29.99 -19.21
C ILE A 348 -33.19 -30.73 -20.56
N GLU A 349 -32.26 -30.31 -21.42
CA GLU A 349 -32.10 -30.91 -22.74
C GLU A 349 -31.54 -32.34 -22.66
N GLN A 350 -30.62 -32.62 -21.73
CA GLN A 350 -30.21 -34.00 -21.42
C GLN A 350 -31.38 -34.85 -20.93
N THR A 351 -32.26 -34.34 -20.06
CA THR A 351 -33.45 -35.07 -19.59
C THR A 351 -34.45 -35.34 -20.73
N ARG A 352 -34.56 -34.41 -21.69
CA ARG A 352 -35.40 -34.58 -22.90
C ARG A 352 -34.77 -35.55 -23.90
N SER A 353 -33.45 -35.49 -24.08
CA SER A 353 -32.68 -36.33 -25.01
C SER A 353 -32.39 -37.72 -24.47
N ASP A 354 -32.37 -37.95 -23.15
CA ASP A 354 -32.30 -39.30 -22.56
C ASP A 354 -33.53 -40.14 -22.92
N ARG A 355 -34.62 -39.49 -23.35
CA ARG A 355 -35.77 -40.16 -23.99
C ARG A 355 -35.55 -40.47 -25.48
N ARG A 356 -34.41 -40.08 -26.08
CA ARG A 356 -34.17 -40.14 -27.54
C ARG A 356 -32.76 -40.54 -28.06
N LEU A 357 -31.62 -40.38 -27.36
CA LEU A 357 -30.32 -41.03 -27.70
C LEU A 357 -29.13 -40.64 -26.77
N ASN A 358 -28.15 -41.56 -26.78
CA ASN A 358 -27.00 -41.83 -25.91
C ASN A 358 -25.80 -40.88 -26.07
N THR A 359 -25.81 -39.67 -25.48
CA THR A 359 -24.63 -38.77 -25.49
C THR A 359 -24.49 -37.96 -24.19
N THR A 360 -24.10 -38.62 -23.10
CA THR A 360 -23.89 -37.98 -21.80
C THR A 360 -22.47 -37.41 -21.69
N LEU A 361 -22.35 -36.07 -21.64
CA LEU A 361 -21.14 -35.39 -21.16
C LEU A 361 -21.57 -34.40 -20.05
N THR A 362 -21.30 -34.77 -18.80
CA THR A 362 -21.60 -33.93 -17.63
C THR A 362 -20.34 -33.14 -17.27
N ILE A 363 -20.35 -31.83 -17.53
CA ILE A 363 -19.30 -30.92 -17.06
C ILE A 363 -19.69 -30.48 -15.64
N ALA A 364 -18.87 -30.83 -14.64
CA ALA A 364 -19.06 -30.36 -13.26
C ALA A 364 -18.33 -29.02 -13.09
N SER A 365 -19.06 -27.93 -12.84
CA SER A 365 -18.45 -26.67 -12.42
C SER A 365 -18.10 -26.76 -10.94
N VAL A 366 -16.84 -26.48 -10.61
CA VAL A 366 -16.41 -26.29 -9.21
C VAL A 366 -16.73 -24.85 -8.85
N GLY A 367 -17.63 -24.65 -7.88
CA GLY A 367 -18.02 -23.33 -7.42
C GLY A 367 -16.80 -22.54 -6.92
N VAL A 368 -16.56 -21.38 -7.53
CA VAL A 368 -15.53 -20.45 -7.06
C VAL A 368 -16.11 -19.73 -5.84
N ALA A 369 -15.44 -19.83 -4.69
CA ALA A 369 -15.87 -19.12 -3.49
C ALA A 369 -15.58 -17.62 -3.65
N THR A 370 -16.61 -16.86 -4.01
CA THR A 370 -16.56 -15.40 -4.11
C THR A 370 -16.75 -14.80 -2.73
N SER A 371 -15.67 -14.76 -1.95
CA SER A 371 -15.64 -14.37 -0.53
C SER A 371 -15.88 -12.89 -0.25
N ALA A 372 -16.31 -12.10 -1.23
CA ALA A 372 -16.32 -10.65 -1.11
C ALA A 372 -17.64 -10.02 -1.61
N VAL A 373 -18.73 -10.40 -0.94
CA VAL A 373 -19.88 -9.49 -0.81
C VAL A 373 -19.56 -8.55 0.35
N VAL A 374 -18.85 -7.47 0.08
CA VAL A 374 -18.99 -6.27 0.92
C VAL A 374 -20.42 -5.80 0.67
N ALA A 375 -21.27 -5.91 1.68
CA ALA A 375 -22.66 -5.48 1.60
C ALA A 375 -22.72 -3.99 1.30
N THR A 376 -22.79 -3.62 0.01
CA THR A 376 -23.35 -2.33 -0.38
C THR A 376 -24.84 -2.45 -0.15
N VAL A 377 -25.26 -2.10 1.07
CA VAL A 377 -26.67 -1.86 1.38
C VAL A 377 -27.09 -0.64 0.56
N ILE A 378 -27.52 -0.87 -0.67
CA ILE A 378 -28.42 0.04 -1.38
C ILE A 378 -29.71 -0.74 -1.62
N VAL A 379 -30.41 -1.08 -0.54
CA VAL A 379 -31.82 -1.47 -0.65
C VAL A 379 -32.57 -0.94 0.57
N ALA A 380 -33.60 -0.15 0.23
CA ALA A 380 -34.74 0.23 1.06
C ALA A 380 -34.42 1.05 2.32
N THR A 381 -35.10 2.19 2.41
CA THR A 381 -35.40 2.86 3.67
C THR A 381 -35.75 1.82 4.75
N PRO A 382 -35.10 1.84 5.92
CA PRO A 382 -35.40 0.89 6.98
C PRO A 382 -36.88 1.00 7.36
N PRO A 383 -37.59 -0.12 7.60
CA PRO A 383 -38.93 -0.06 8.17
C PRO A 383 -38.84 0.68 9.53
N PRO A 384 -39.84 1.51 9.87
CA PRO A 384 -39.68 2.63 10.81
C PRO A 384 -39.53 2.25 12.30
N ASN A 385 -39.06 1.04 12.64
CA ASN A 385 -39.04 0.59 14.03
C ASN A 385 -37.93 -0.41 14.41
N ARG A 386 -36.74 -0.35 13.78
CA ARG A 386 -35.57 -1.12 14.26
C ARG A 386 -34.28 -0.29 14.28
N HIS A 387 -33.48 -0.48 15.33
CA HIS A 387 -32.22 0.25 15.52
C HIS A 387 -31.18 -0.20 14.45
N PRO A 388 -30.49 0.73 13.76
CA PRO A 388 -29.64 0.42 12.60
C PRO A 388 -28.53 -0.61 12.87
N ILE A 389 -28.02 -0.64 14.10
CA ILE A 389 -26.91 -1.52 14.52
C ILE A 389 -27.38 -2.98 14.67
N GLU A 390 -28.59 -3.21 15.18
CA GLU A 390 -29.15 -4.57 15.30
C GLU A 390 -29.44 -5.19 13.92
N PHE A 391 -29.85 -4.37 12.96
CA PHE A 391 -30.08 -4.83 11.59
C PHE A 391 -28.78 -5.24 10.89
N GLN A 392 -27.69 -4.48 11.09
CA GLN A 392 -26.37 -4.82 10.54
C GLN A 392 -25.75 -6.06 11.21
N PHE A 393 -25.95 -6.24 12.50
CA PHE A 393 -25.43 -7.41 13.23
C PHE A 393 -26.21 -8.70 12.88
N THR A 394 -27.52 -8.62 12.72
CA THR A 394 -28.36 -9.79 12.39
C THR A 394 -28.18 -10.27 10.95
N THR A 395 -27.94 -9.34 10.01
CA THR A 395 -27.69 -9.69 8.60
C THR A 395 -26.29 -10.26 8.37
N THR A 396 -25.27 -9.75 9.07
CA THR A 396 -23.89 -10.30 9.00
C THR A 396 -23.76 -11.67 9.66
N LEU A 397 -24.42 -11.90 10.79
CA LEU A 397 -24.45 -13.23 11.40
C LEU A 397 -25.25 -14.23 10.55
N GLY A 398 -26.36 -13.76 9.95
CA GLY A 398 -27.19 -14.58 9.07
C GLY A 398 -26.45 -15.10 7.84
N SER A 399 -25.61 -14.27 7.20
CA SER A 399 -24.84 -14.69 6.02
C SER A 399 -23.74 -15.72 6.36
N LEU A 400 -23.10 -15.60 7.53
CA LEU A 400 -22.12 -16.58 8.03
C LEU A 400 -22.77 -17.94 8.34
N VAL A 401 -23.96 -17.94 8.95
CA VAL A 401 -24.70 -19.18 9.24
C VAL A 401 -25.16 -19.86 7.95
N ILE A 402 -25.70 -19.10 6.99
CA ILE A 402 -26.11 -19.65 5.69
C ILE A 402 -24.90 -20.21 4.94
N GLY A 403 -23.77 -19.52 4.96
CA GLY A 403 -22.51 -20.01 4.38
C GLY A 403 -22.04 -21.33 5.00
N GLY A 404 -22.04 -21.42 6.33
CA GLY A 404 -21.69 -22.65 7.05
C GLY A 404 -22.64 -23.82 6.74
N VAL A 405 -23.95 -23.57 6.69
CA VAL A 405 -24.95 -24.59 6.35
C VAL A 405 -24.77 -25.09 4.91
N MET A 406 -24.48 -24.20 3.97
CA MET A 406 -24.21 -24.58 2.57
C MET A 406 -22.93 -25.40 2.43
N SER A 407 -21.85 -25.06 3.16
CA SER A 407 -20.62 -25.86 3.18
C SER A 407 -20.84 -27.26 3.74
N ILE A 408 -21.64 -27.40 4.80
CA ILE A 408 -22.01 -28.69 5.39
C ILE A 408 -22.89 -29.50 4.42
N ALA A 409 -23.85 -28.85 3.75
CA ALA A 409 -24.71 -29.51 2.76
C ALA A 409 -23.89 -30.05 1.57
N VAL A 410 -22.92 -29.28 1.08
CA VAL A 410 -21.99 -29.73 0.02
C VAL A 410 -21.13 -30.90 0.50
N TRP A 411 -20.60 -30.85 1.73
CA TRP A 411 -19.84 -31.96 2.32
C TRP A 411 -20.68 -33.23 2.47
N CYS A 412 -21.92 -33.12 2.97
CA CYS A 412 -22.85 -34.24 3.11
C CYS A 412 -23.22 -34.85 1.75
N CYS A 413 -23.46 -34.04 0.72
CA CYS A 413 -23.70 -34.53 -0.64
C CYS A 413 -22.49 -35.26 -1.23
N LEU A 414 -21.26 -34.76 -1.00
CA LEU A 414 -20.04 -35.38 -1.48
C LEU A 414 -19.71 -36.69 -0.75
N THR A 415 -20.01 -36.78 0.55
CA THR A 415 -19.76 -37.98 1.36
C THR A 415 -20.84 -39.06 1.15
N TRP A 416 -22.08 -38.68 0.86
CA TRP A 416 -23.15 -39.64 0.58
C TRP A 416 -23.01 -40.31 -0.80
N ARG A 417 -22.40 -39.64 -1.78
CA ARG A 417 -22.04 -40.23 -3.09
C ARG A 417 -20.85 -41.21 -3.06
N ARG A 418 -20.12 -41.30 -1.94
CA ARG A 418 -18.96 -42.20 -1.77
C ARG A 418 -19.28 -43.51 -1.05
N LYS A 419 -20.54 -43.73 -0.65
CA LYS A 419 -21.08 -45.02 -0.22
C LYS A 419 -22.05 -45.52 -1.28
#